data_AF-A0A0R3PD71-F1
#
_entry.id   AF-A0A0R3PD71-F1
#
_cell.length_a   1.000
_cell.length_b   1.000
_cell.length_c   1.000
_cell.angle_alpha   90.00
_cell.angle_beta   90.00
_cell.angle_gamma   90.00
#
_symmetry.space_group_name_H-M   'P 1'
#
loop_
_entity.id
_entity.type
_entity.pdbx_description
1 polymer ?
#
loop_
_entity_poly.entity_id
_entity_poly.type
_entity_poly.pdbx_seq_one_letter_code
_entity_poly.pdbx_strand_id
1 'polypeptide(L)'
;MKYLVLLALTECALGIDIIGRTQSAAKFRKVINKRQKYGLWQNEGGRCLDSLLPGVVDTDDLMASGKTDSNGEYTLSGSTKEISGIEPYIAIYHDCNDGIKPCQRTFRVGIPSKYVTVGSKPKLTYDAGQLELAGKYPKEGRRMRCFLVLVILGYVAALEMFGRDQSASVKGQLMCDGRPAVGVKVKLWDVDRTDMDDLMDEKYTDTNGQFFLSGWTKEYTTIDPKLSIYHDCNDGIKPCSRKFSILIPDSYVSHGRVSKKTYDAGTIQLAGSFPGESRDCLN
;
A
#
# COMPACT_ATOMS: atom_id res chain seq x y z
N MET A 1 43.39 -16.69 -18.17
CA MET A 1 44.42 -16.26 -17.18
C MET A 1 43.67 -16.14 -15.85
N LYS A 2 43.99 -16.86 -14.76
CA LYS A 2 45.23 -16.88 -13.93
C LYS A 2 45.56 -15.48 -13.38
N TYR A 3 45.99 -15.30 -12.14
CA TYR A 3 46.12 -16.22 -10.98
C TYR A 3 44.73 -16.56 -10.37
N LEU A 4 44.48 -17.54 -9.49
CA LEU A 4 45.23 -18.72 -8.99
C LEU A 4 46.53 -18.51 -8.16
N VAL A 5 46.37 -18.34 -6.84
CA VAL A 5 47.32 -18.76 -5.78
C VAL A 5 46.53 -19.57 -4.71
N LEU A 6 47.18 -20.10 -3.67
CA LEU A 6 46.88 -21.42 -3.10
C LEU A 6 47.35 -21.57 -1.63
N LEU A 7 46.73 -22.51 -0.87
CA LEU A 7 47.24 -23.16 0.37
C LEU A 7 47.38 -22.28 1.63
N ALA A 8 47.44 -22.78 2.88
CA ALA A 8 46.93 -23.98 3.58
C ALA A 8 47.15 -23.73 5.12
N LEU A 9 46.65 -24.45 6.13
CA LEU A 9 46.83 -25.88 6.45
C LEU A 9 45.91 -26.32 7.63
N THR A 10 45.91 -27.63 7.85
CA THR A 10 45.64 -28.48 9.04
C THR A 10 45.97 -27.86 10.43
N GLU A 11 45.52 -28.37 11.60
CA GLU A 11 44.88 -29.66 11.92
C GLU A 11 44.03 -29.62 13.21
N CYS A 12 43.64 -30.80 13.74
CA CYS A 12 42.78 -31.00 14.90
C CYS A 12 43.25 -30.31 16.19
N ALA A 13 42.29 -29.73 16.93
CA ALA A 13 42.41 -29.45 18.36
C ALA A 13 41.21 -30.04 19.12
N LEU A 14 41.47 -30.51 20.34
CA LEU A 14 40.49 -31.21 21.20
C LEU A 14 39.31 -30.29 21.55
N GLY A 15 38.12 -30.90 21.70
CA GLY A 15 36.87 -30.16 21.78
C GLY A 15 36.68 -29.34 23.07
N ILE A 16 35.96 -28.24 22.92
CA ILE A 16 35.26 -27.55 24.02
C ILE A 16 33.78 -27.60 23.68
N ASP A 17 33.00 -28.34 24.47
CA ASP A 17 31.55 -28.12 24.54
C ASP A 17 31.35 -26.69 25.06
N ILE A 18 30.92 -25.77 24.19
CA ILE A 18 30.55 -24.41 24.63
C ILE A 18 29.27 -24.58 25.45
N ILE A 19 29.39 -24.46 26.78
CA ILE A 19 28.34 -24.79 27.76
C ILE A 19 27.22 -23.73 27.74
N GLY A 20 26.44 -23.69 26.65
CA GLY A 20 25.33 -22.78 26.47
C GLY A 20 24.25 -22.99 27.52
N ARG A 21 23.90 -21.94 28.25
CA ARG A 21 22.95 -21.98 29.39
C ARG A 21 21.49 -21.91 28.92
N THR A 22 21.04 -23.00 28.30
CA THR A 22 19.98 -22.99 27.29
C THR A 22 18.58 -23.47 27.74
N GLN A 23 18.00 -22.93 28.83
CA GLN A 23 16.54 -22.97 29.04
C GLN A 23 15.94 -22.17 30.20
N SER A 24 14.64 -21.90 30.12
CA SER A 24 13.77 -21.49 31.24
C SER A 24 12.33 -21.98 31.08
N ALA A 25 11.64 -22.18 32.21
CA ALA A 25 10.20 -22.39 32.24
C ALA A 25 9.52 -21.57 33.34
N ALA A 26 8.36 -21.03 33.00
CA ALA A 26 7.44 -20.43 33.94
C ALA A 26 6.07 -21.11 33.87
N LYS A 27 5.46 -21.20 35.05
CA LYS A 27 4.05 -21.52 35.21
C LYS A 27 3.37 -20.34 35.89
N PHE A 28 2.14 -20.07 35.52
CA PHE A 28 1.30 -19.08 36.18
C PHE A 28 0.01 -19.77 36.58
N ARG A 29 -0.27 -19.77 37.87
CA ARG A 29 -1.35 -20.57 38.43
C ARG A 29 -2.73 -19.96 38.23
N LYS A 30 -2.86 -18.63 38.12
CA LYS A 30 -4.13 -18.00 37.71
C LYS A 30 -3.99 -16.57 37.20
N VAL A 31 -4.54 -16.30 36.02
CA VAL A 31 -4.79 -14.95 35.49
C VAL A 31 -6.29 -14.69 35.55
N ILE A 32 -6.72 -13.73 36.38
CA ILE A 32 -8.16 -13.50 36.56
C ILE A 32 -8.72 -12.68 35.38
N ASN A 33 -9.95 -13.02 34.99
CA ASN A 33 -10.74 -12.49 33.87
C ASN A 33 -10.20 -12.78 32.44
N LYS A 34 -10.96 -13.61 31.70
CA LYS A 34 -10.89 -13.89 30.24
C LYS A 34 -9.61 -14.56 29.72
N ARG A 35 -9.68 -15.12 28.50
CA ARG A 35 -8.51 -15.70 27.80
C ARG A 35 -7.56 -14.58 27.36
N GLN A 36 -6.34 -14.61 27.87
CA GLN A 36 -5.28 -13.65 27.54
C GLN A 36 -4.23 -14.26 26.62
N LYS A 37 -3.48 -13.42 25.91
CA LYS A 37 -2.31 -13.87 25.14
C LYS A 37 -1.04 -13.58 25.94
N TYR A 38 -0.05 -14.46 25.85
CA TYR A 38 1.26 -14.27 26.47
C TYR A 38 2.39 -14.80 25.58
N GLY A 39 3.62 -14.38 25.87
CA GLY A 39 4.84 -14.95 25.30
C GLY A 39 5.99 -14.94 26.29
N LEU A 40 6.86 -15.94 26.21
CA LEU A 40 8.13 -16.04 26.92
C LEU A 40 9.23 -15.65 25.94
N TRP A 41 10.03 -14.67 26.34
CA TRP A 41 11.03 -14.00 25.52
C TRP A 41 12.37 -13.95 26.25
N GLN A 42 13.45 -13.84 25.49
CA GLN A 42 14.76 -13.42 25.99
C GLN A 42 14.88 -11.89 25.91
N ASN A 43 15.39 -11.26 26.95
CA ASN A 43 15.93 -9.90 26.89
C ASN A 43 17.45 -9.99 26.63
N GLU A 44 17.94 -9.26 25.65
CA GLU A 44 19.36 -9.29 25.24
C GLU A 44 20.07 -8.06 25.80
N GLY A 45 19.99 -7.92 27.14
CA GLY A 45 20.35 -6.74 27.92
C GLY A 45 21.84 -6.45 28.04
N GLY A 46 22.57 -6.37 26.93
CA GLY A 46 23.95 -5.93 26.90
C GLY A 46 24.12 -4.52 27.49
N ARG A 47 25.10 -4.34 28.37
CA ARG A 47 25.56 -2.98 28.74
C ARG A 47 26.31 -2.39 27.56
N CYS A 48 26.03 -1.13 27.23
CA CYS A 48 26.67 -0.44 26.12
C CYS A 48 28.21 -0.50 26.21
N LEU A 49 28.82 -1.08 25.19
CA LEU A 49 30.20 -0.83 24.79
C LEU A 49 30.13 -0.50 23.29
N ASP A 50 30.45 0.74 22.93
CA ASP A 50 30.07 1.27 21.62
C ASP A 50 30.88 0.71 20.45
N SER A 51 30.16 0.43 19.36
CA SER A 51 30.64 0.40 17.96
C SER A 51 31.62 -0.74 17.57
N LEU A 52 31.45 -1.50 16.48
CA LEU A 52 31.70 -1.07 15.09
C LEU A 52 31.34 -2.17 14.05
N LEU A 53 30.07 -2.63 13.97
CA LEU A 53 29.57 -3.37 12.80
C LEU A 53 28.13 -2.95 12.43
N PRO A 54 27.81 -2.72 11.14
CA PRO A 54 26.45 -2.48 10.69
C PRO A 54 25.72 -3.81 10.45
N GLY A 55 24.64 -4.09 11.18
CA GLY A 55 23.75 -5.20 10.83
C GLY A 55 22.99 -5.90 11.97
N VAL A 56 23.30 -5.61 13.24
CA VAL A 56 22.55 -6.18 14.37
C VAL A 56 21.67 -5.12 15.01
N VAL A 57 20.36 -5.34 14.94
CA VAL A 57 19.37 -4.72 15.83
C VAL A 57 18.91 -5.84 16.74
N ASP A 58 19.39 -5.85 17.97
CA ASP A 58 19.05 -6.90 18.95
C ASP A 58 17.55 -6.85 19.22
N THR A 59 16.83 -7.92 18.83
CA THR A 59 15.37 -8.02 18.98
C THR A 59 15.03 -9.06 20.03
N ASP A 60 14.16 -8.74 20.99
CA ASP A 60 13.66 -9.69 22.00
C ASP A 60 13.32 -11.05 21.36
N ASP A 61 14.05 -12.11 21.73
CA ASP A 61 13.98 -13.40 21.03
C ASP A 61 12.79 -14.25 21.54
N LEU A 62 11.94 -14.73 20.63
CA LEU A 62 10.67 -15.38 20.99
C LEU A 62 10.86 -16.87 21.29
N MET A 63 11.12 -17.21 22.54
CA MET A 63 11.29 -18.60 22.94
C MET A 63 9.98 -19.42 22.91
N ALA A 64 8.82 -18.84 23.28
CA ALA A 64 7.51 -19.52 23.20
C ALA A 64 6.31 -18.56 23.33
N SER A 65 5.11 -18.94 22.87
CA SER A 65 3.87 -18.16 23.10
C SER A 65 2.62 -19.02 23.23
N GLY A 66 1.54 -18.44 23.78
CA GLY A 66 0.26 -19.14 23.97
C GLY A 66 -0.90 -18.25 24.35
N LYS A 67 -1.99 -18.88 24.79
CA LYS A 67 -3.19 -18.23 25.36
C LYS A 67 -3.62 -18.98 26.62
N THR A 68 -4.17 -18.27 27.61
CA THR A 68 -4.69 -18.91 28.82
C THR A 68 -5.93 -19.77 28.53
N ASP A 69 -6.17 -20.75 29.40
CA ASP A 69 -7.36 -21.59 29.36
C ASP A 69 -8.63 -20.84 29.82
N SER A 70 -9.72 -21.56 30.07
CA SER A 70 -10.96 -20.99 30.63
C SER A 70 -10.85 -20.53 32.09
N ASN A 71 -9.88 -21.05 32.84
CA ASN A 71 -9.66 -20.77 34.26
C ASN A 71 -8.66 -19.63 34.49
N GLY A 72 -7.90 -19.28 33.44
CA GLY A 72 -6.80 -18.33 33.47
C GLY A 72 -5.43 -18.95 33.71
N GLU A 73 -5.29 -20.27 33.71
CA GLU A 73 -4.01 -20.94 33.93
C GLU A 73 -3.14 -20.92 32.66
N TYR A 74 -1.81 -20.98 32.85
CA TYR A 74 -0.89 -21.36 31.78
C TYR A 74 0.43 -21.96 32.28
N THR A 75 1.05 -22.77 31.41
CA THR A 75 2.41 -23.28 31.56
C THR A 75 3.19 -22.96 30.28
N LEU A 76 4.44 -22.50 30.40
CA LEU A 76 5.26 -22.12 29.25
C LEU A 76 6.74 -22.41 29.49
N SER A 77 7.32 -23.23 28.61
CA SER A 77 8.74 -23.57 28.57
C SER A 77 9.36 -23.06 27.27
N GLY A 78 10.56 -22.49 27.34
CA GLY A 78 11.22 -21.87 26.19
C GLY A 78 12.74 -22.09 26.21
N SER A 79 13.30 -22.24 25.01
CA SER A 79 14.73 -22.48 24.78
C SER A 79 15.26 -21.64 23.64
N THR A 80 16.38 -20.95 23.85
CA THR A 80 17.24 -20.40 22.80
C THR A 80 18.70 -20.79 23.05
N LYS A 81 19.63 -20.47 22.13
CA LYS A 81 21.03 -20.97 22.12
C LYS A 81 22.05 -19.88 22.41
N GLU A 82 22.11 -19.45 23.68
CA GLU A 82 23.06 -18.41 24.09
C GLU A 82 24.48 -18.86 24.40
N ILE A 83 25.43 -17.99 24.04
CA ILE A 83 26.81 -17.96 24.55
C ILE A 83 26.83 -17.35 25.96
N SER A 84 25.91 -16.42 26.22
CA SER A 84 25.76 -15.71 27.50
C SER A 84 24.77 -16.39 28.46
N GLY A 85 24.41 -15.70 29.56
CA GLY A 85 23.34 -16.13 30.45
C GLY A 85 22.03 -15.43 30.10
N ILE A 86 21.01 -16.20 29.74
CA ILE A 86 19.71 -15.66 29.30
C ILE A 86 19.03 -14.82 30.39
N GLU A 87 18.37 -13.72 30.01
CA GLU A 87 17.46 -12.94 30.86
C GLU A 87 16.00 -13.17 30.40
N PRO A 88 15.29 -14.18 30.93
CA PRO A 88 13.96 -14.52 30.43
C PRO A 88 12.89 -13.61 31.03
N TYR A 89 11.90 -13.23 30.24
CA TYR A 89 10.71 -12.54 30.74
C TYR A 89 9.43 -12.98 30.01
N ILE A 90 8.30 -12.75 30.64
CA ILE A 90 6.97 -13.09 30.13
C ILE A 90 6.26 -11.78 29.78
N ALA A 91 5.94 -11.58 28.51
CA ALA A 91 5.03 -10.52 28.07
C ALA A 91 3.59 -11.02 28.18
N ILE A 92 2.75 -10.28 28.91
CA ILE A 92 1.31 -10.52 29.00
C ILE A 92 0.59 -9.47 28.13
N TYR A 93 -0.44 -9.88 27.39
CA TYR A 93 -1.25 -9.02 26.53
C TYR A 93 -2.73 -9.18 26.90
N HIS A 94 -3.41 -8.09 27.27
CA HIS A 94 -4.79 -8.13 27.78
C HIS A 94 -5.61 -6.87 27.49
N ASP A 95 -6.93 -7.02 27.56
CA ASP A 95 -7.93 -5.95 27.39
C ASP A 95 -8.78 -5.74 28.65
N CYS A 96 -8.36 -6.31 29.78
CA CYS A 96 -9.12 -6.26 31.05
C CYS A 96 -9.37 -4.81 31.50
N ASN A 97 -10.64 -4.50 31.76
CA ASN A 97 -11.17 -3.19 32.14
C ASN A 97 -10.72 -2.01 31.26
N ASP A 98 -10.28 -2.25 30.02
CA ASP A 98 -9.79 -1.18 29.14
C ASP A 98 -10.88 -0.51 28.30
N GLY A 99 -12.09 -1.08 28.24
CA GLY A 99 -13.18 -0.61 27.37
C GLY A 99 -12.95 -0.97 25.90
N ILE A 100 -13.50 -0.16 24.98
CA ILE A 100 -13.25 -0.30 23.54
C ILE A 100 -12.11 0.64 23.15
N LYS A 101 -10.89 0.11 23.01
CA LYS A 101 -9.70 0.87 22.62
C LYS A 101 -8.80 0.04 21.68
N PRO A 102 -8.04 0.68 20.78
CA PRO A 102 -7.09 -0.03 19.93
C PRO A 102 -5.87 -0.53 20.71
N CYS A 103 -5.37 -1.69 20.30
CA CYS A 103 -4.27 -2.46 20.90
C CYS A 103 -4.49 -2.94 22.34
N GLN A 104 -4.16 -4.21 22.58
CA GLN A 104 -4.08 -4.77 23.92
C GLN A 104 -3.04 -4.03 24.78
N ARG A 105 -3.35 -3.89 26.07
CA ARG A 105 -2.42 -3.47 27.12
C ARG A 105 -1.35 -4.55 27.32
N THR A 106 -0.11 -4.15 27.65
CA THR A 106 0.98 -5.12 27.84
C THR A 106 2.03 -4.67 28.85
N PHE A 107 2.53 -5.63 29.63
CA PHE A 107 3.63 -5.49 30.59
C PHE A 107 4.50 -6.75 30.57
N ARG A 108 5.71 -6.64 31.13
CA ARG A 108 6.71 -7.72 31.22
C ARG A 108 6.87 -8.19 32.67
N VAL A 109 6.94 -9.49 32.91
CA VAL A 109 7.30 -10.12 34.20
C VAL A 109 8.62 -10.85 34.02
N GLY A 110 9.68 -10.40 34.67
CA GLY A 110 10.99 -11.05 34.61
C GLY A 110 11.02 -12.38 35.35
N ILE A 111 11.69 -13.38 34.77
CA ILE A 111 11.98 -14.67 35.42
C ILE A 111 13.35 -14.56 36.11
N PRO A 112 13.45 -14.78 37.44
CA PRO A 112 14.73 -14.71 38.12
C PRO A 112 15.73 -15.74 37.58
N SER A 113 16.98 -15.33 37.35
CA SER A 113 18.02 -16.17 36.71
C SER A 113 18.30 -17.51 37.41
N LYS A 114 17.96 -17.66 38.70
CA LYS A 114 18.01 -18.94 39.43
C LYS A 114 17.05 -20.02 38.90
N TYR A 115 16.09 -19.68 38.02
CA TYR A 115 15.22 -20.63 37.32
C TYR A 115 15.70 -20.95 35.90
N VAL A 116 16.80 -20.33 35.44
CA VAL A 116 17.49 -20.70 34.19
C VAL A 116 18.24 -22.02 34.43
N THR A 117 18.09 -22.98 33.51
CA THR A 117 18.70 -24.31 33.65
C THR A 117 19.39 -24.74 32.36
N VAL A 118 20.56 -25.36 32.47
CA VAL A 118 21.36 -25.79 31.31
C VAL A 118 20.70 -26.98 30.59
N GLY A 119 20.43 -26.79 29.29
CA GLY A 119 20.18 -27.84 28.31
C GLY A 119 18.71 -28.19 28.05
N SER A 120 18.54 -29.06 27.05
CA SER A 120 17.34 -29.67 26.41
C SER A 120 15.93 -29.51 27.03
N LYS A 121 15.78 -29.55 28.36
CA LYS A 121 14.49 -29.50 29.06
C LYS A 121 14.63 -28.67 30.35
N PRO A 122 13.62 -27.86 30.73
CA PRO A 122 13.69 -27.04 31.95
C PRO A 122 13.70 -27.94 33.19
N LYS A 123 14.65 -27.72 34.10
CA LYS A 123 14.75 -28.50 35.37
C LYS A 123 14.07 -27.82 36.56
N LEU A 124 13.76 -26.54 36.42
CA LEU A 124 13.10 -25.70 37.43
C LEU A 124 11.91 -24.98 36.79
N THR A 125 10.91 -24.65 37.60
CA THR A 125 9.74 -23.88 37.18
C THR A 125 9.60 -22.66 38.09
N TYR A 126 9.54 -21.47 37.49
CA TYR A 126 9.14 -20.27 38.21
C TYR A 126 7.60 -20.23 38.28
N ASP A 127 7.02 -20.35 39.48
CA ASP A 127 5.60 -20.02 39.70
C ASP A 127 5.51 -18.55 40.14
N ALA A 128 4.87 -17.74 39.30
CA ALA A 128 4.64 -16.31 39.54
C ALA A 128 3.28 -16.03 40.22
N GLY A 129 2.54 -17.08 40.61
CA GLY A 129 1.36 -17.00 41.45
C GLY A 129 0.07 -16.65 40.71
N GLN A 130 -0.70 -15.72 41.28
CA GLN A 130 -1.97 -15.25 40.74
C GLN A 130 -1.93 -13.75 40.45
N LEU A 131 -2.57 -13.31 39.36
CA LEU A 131 -2.46 -11.94 38.86
C LEU A 131 -3.83 -11.38 38.42
N GLU A 132 -4.16 -10.18 38.90
CA GLU A 132 -5.44 -9.50 38.65
C GLU A 132 -5.29 -8.37 37.62
N LEU A 133 -5.64 -8.67 36.38
CA LEU A 133 -5.40 -7.78 35.23
C LEU A 133 -6.38 -6.60 35.13
N ALA A 134 -7.36 -6.49 36.04
CA ALA A 134 -8.14 -5.27 36.23
C ALA A 134 -7.28 -4.07 36.67
N GLY A 135 -6.19 -4.31 37.41
CA GLY A 135 -5.26 -3.27 37.88
C GLY A 135 -4.41 -2.65 36.76
N LYS A 136 -3.59 -1.65 37.09
CA LYS A 136 -2.55 -1.07 36.21
C LYS A 136 -1.17 -1.36 36.77
N TYR A 137 -0.28 -1.88 35.94
CA TYR A 137 1.06 -2.33 36.33
C TYR A 137 2.16 -1.28 36.05
N PRO A 138 3.25 -1.28 36.84
CA PRO A 138 4.43 -0.45 36.54
C PRO A 138 5.02 -0.77 35.17
N LYS A 139 5.43 0.27 34.41
CA LYS A 139 5.97 0.17 33.04
C LYS A 139 5.03 -0.51 32.02
N GLU A 140 3.75 -0.62 32.33
CA GLU A 140 2.74 -1.12 31.39
C GLU A 140 2.48 -0.12 30.24
N GLY A 141 2.43 -0.62 29.01
CA GLY A 141 2.25 0.18 27.80
C GLY A 141 1.27 -0.44 26.80
N ARG A 142 1.24 0.12 25.58
CA ARG A 142 0.47 -0.43 24.44
C ARG A 142 1.41 -0.70 23.27
N ARG A 143 1.23 -1.84 22.59
CA ARG A 143 2.01 -2.17 21.40
C ARG A 143 1.46 -1.42 20.18
N MET A 144 1.98 -0.21 19.91
CA MET A 144 1.44 0.75 18.92
C MET A 144 1.38 0.28 17.45
N ARG A 145 1.68 -0.98 17.12
CA ARG A 145 1.75 -1.51 15.74
C ARG A 145 0.44 -1.38 14.94
N CYS A 146 -0.73 -1.26 15.58
CA CYS A 146 -1.98 -1.04 14.83
C CYS A 146 -2.19 0.40 14.34
N PHE A 147 -1.50 1.41 14.92
CA PHE A 147 -1.64 2.80 14.46
C PHE A 147 -1.14 2.97 13.02
N LEU A 148 -0.02 2.35 12.67
CA LEU A 148 0.53 2.39 11.31
C LEU A 148 -0.45 1.83 10.27
N VAL A 149 -1.14 0.72 10.61
CA VAL A 149 -2.13 0.10 9.70
C VAL A 149 -3.33 1.04 9.47
N LEU A 150 -3.82 1.70 10.52
CA LEU A 150 -4.94 2.64 10.40
C LEU A 150 -4.56 3.93 9.64
N VAL A 151 -3.33 4.43 9.84
CA VAL A 151 -2.80 5.59 9.08
C VAL A 151 -2.65 5.26 7.60
N ILE A 152 -2.12 4.07 7.26
CA ILE A 152 -1.99 3.62 5.87
C ILE A 152 -3.36 3.46 5.21
N LEU A 153 -4.32 2.81 5.89
CA LEU A 153 -5.69 2.65 5.36
C LEU A 153 -6.40 4.00 5.17
N GLY A 154 -6.25 4.94 6.11
CA GLY A 154 -6.79 6.29 5.98
C GLY A 154 -6.13 7.10 4.85
N TYR A 155 -4.84 6.92 4.62
CA TYR A 155 -4.11 7.57 3.53
C TYR A 155 -4.53 7.04 2.15
N VAL A 156 -4.63 5.71 1.99
CA VAL A 156 -5.12 5.09 0.74
C VAL A 156 -6.57 5.51 0.44
N ALA A 157 -7.46 5.49 1.44
CA ALA A 157 -8.84 5.95 1.26
C ALA A 157 -8.96 7.45 0.92
N ALA A 158 -8.01 8.28 1.35
CA ALA A 158 -7.96 9.70 0.97
C ALA A 158 -7.55 9.87 -0.50
N LEU A 159 -6.57 9.10 -1.00
CA LEU A 159 -6.04 9.25 -2.37
C LEU A 159 -7.12 9.07 -3.46
N GLU A 160 -8.10 8.18 -3.26
CA GLU A 160 -9.18 7.94 -4.23
C GLU A 160 -10.23 9.07 -4.32
N MET A 161 -10.27 9.97 -3.32
CA MET A 161 -11.28 11.04 -3.19
C MET A 161 -10.90 12.36 -3.88
N PHE A 162 -9.68 12.49 -4.42
CA PHE A 162 -9.23 13.73 -5.04
C PHE A 162 -9.52 13.75 -6.55
N GLY A 163 -9.91 14.93 -7.07
CA GLY A 163 -10.44 15.13 -8.43
C GLY A 163 -11.98 15.09 -8.50
N ARG A 164 -12.56 15.85 -9.44
CA ARG A 164 -14.00 15.98 -9.67
C ARG A 164 -14.38 15.36 -11.01
N ASP A 165 -15.41 14.52 -11.02
CA ASP A 165 -16.00 14.03 -12.27
C ASP A 165 -16.59 15.22 -13.06
N GLN A 166 -16.11 15.44 -14.28
CA GLN A 166 -16.52 16.54 -15.17
C GLN A 166 -16.78 16.02 -16.59
N SER A 167 -17.73 16.62 -17.30
CA SER A 167 -18.19 16.13 -18.60
C SER A 167 -18.41 17.24 -19.62
N ALA A 168 -18.23 16.87 -20.89
CA ALA A 168 -18.47 17.71 -22.05
C ALA A 168 -19.17 16.89 -23.15
N SER A 169 -20.00 17.57 -23.95
CA SER A 169 -20.60 17.00 -25.15
C SER A 169 -20.53 17.99 -26.30
N VAL A 170 -20.35 17.48 -27.51
CA VAL A 170 -20.33 18.25 -28.76
C VAL A 170 -21.10 17.55 -29.86
N LYS A 171 -21.80 18.32 -30.68
CA LYS A 171 -22.47 17.86 -31.89
C LYS A 171 -22.14 18.77 -33.08
N GLY A 172 -22.37 18.27 -34.28
CA GLY A 172 -22.27 19.05 -35.50
C GLY A 172 -22.55 18.21 -36.74
N GLN A 173 -22.32 18.80 -37.91
CA GLN A 173 -22.42 18.14 -39.20
C GLN A 173 -21.19 18.47 -40.04
N LEU A 174 -20.59 17.46 -40.68
CA LEU A 174 -19.46 17.62 -41.58
C LEU A 174 -19.91 17.44 -43.03
N MET A 175 -19.46 18.35 -43.88
CA MET A 175 -19.78 18.39 -45.31
C MET A 175 -18.49 18.39 -46.14
N CYS A 176 -18.54 17.83 -47.34
CA CYS A 176 -17.46 17.85 -48.33
C CYS A 176 -18.09 18.19 -49.70
N ASP A 177 -17.72 19.34 -50.29
CA ASP A 177 -18.26 19.87 -51.56
C ASP A 177 -19.79 19.75 -51.70
N GLY A 178 -20.50 20.35 -50.73
CA GLY A 178 -21.97 20.37 -50.68
C GLY A 178 -22.64 19.03 -50.35
N ARG A 179 -21.89 17.94 -50.15
CA ARG A 179 -22.41 16.62 -49.76
C ARG A 179 -22.12 16.30 -48.29
N PRO A 180 -22.94 15.49 -47.61
CA PRO A 180 -22.59 14.89 -46.33
C PRO A 180 -21.22 14.18 -46.36
N ALA A 181 -20.35 14.49 -45.39
CA ALA A 181 -19.09 13.78 -45.22
C ALA A 181 -19.31 12.60 -44.26
N VAL A 182 -19.65 11.45 -44.83
CA VAL A 182 -19.98 10.20 -44.11
C VAL A 182 -18.71 9.45 -43.70
N GLY A 183 -18.69 8.83 -42.52
CA GLY A 183 -17.57 7.99 -42.07
C GLY A 183 -16.29 8.76 -41.70
N VAL A 184 -16.39 10.06 -41.42
CA VAL A 184 -15.28 10.90 -40.95
C VAL A 184 -15.05 10.62 -39.46
N LYS A 185 -13.82 10.30 -39.06
CA LYS A 185 -13.50 10.04 -37.65
C LYS A 185 -13.49 11.35 -36.86
N VAL A 186 -14.16 11.36 -35.71
CA VAL A 186 -14.18 12.47 -34.76
C VAL A 186 -13.89 11.97 -33.35
N LYS A 187 -13.05 12.70 -32.61
CA LYS A 187 -12.68 12.40 -31.22
C LYS A 187 -12.94 13.61 -30.32
N LEU A 188 -13.39 13.35 -29.10
CA LEU A 188 -13.44 14.31 -28.01
C LEU A 188 -12.31 13.96 -27.03
N TRP A 189 -11.41 14.90 -26.83
CA TRP A 189 -10.28 14.80 -25.90
C TRP A 189 -10.45 15.80 -24.76
N ASP A 190 -9.85 15.50 -23.62
CA ASP A 190 -9.36 16.52 -22.70
C ASP A 190 -7.95 16.99 -23.13
N VAL A 191 -7.49 18.13 -22.62
CA VAL A 191 -6.19 18.71 -23.02
C VAL A 191 -5.45 19.26 -21.81
N ASP A 192 -4.94 18.34 -21.02
CA ASP A 192 -4.19 18.65 -19.81
C ASP A 192 -2.92 19.46 -20.06
N ARG A 193 -2.57 20.30 -19.09
CA ARG A 193 -1.37 21.15 -19.15
C ARG A 193 -0.13 20.47 -18.58
N THR A 194 -0.27 19.25 -18.07
CA THR A 194 0.69 18.56 -17.21
C THR A 194 0.95 17.10 -17.59
N ASP A 195 0.05 16.48 -18.38
CA ASP A 195 0.02 15.04 -18.66
C ASP A 195 -0.45 14.78 -20.11
N MET A 196 -1.04 13.62 -20.43
CA MET A 196 -1.37 13.21 -21.80
C MET A 196 -2.87 13.33 -22.06
N ASP A 197 -3.26 14.06 -23.12
CA ASP A 197 -4.64 14.22 -23.62
C ASP A 197 -5.55 13.00 -23.36
N ASP A 198 -6.52 13.14 -22.46
CA ASP A 198 -7.41 12.05 -22.06
C ASP A 198 -8.50 11.82 -23.12
N LEU A 199 -8.65 10.58 -23.65
CA LEU A 199 -9.64 10.30 -24.71
C LEU A 199 -11.04 10.09 -24.11
N MET A 200 -11.91 11.10 -24.26
CA MET A 200 -13.25 11.10 -23.67
C MET A 200 -14.29 10.33 -24.51
N ASP A 201 -14.22 10.42 -25.85
CA ASP A 201 -15.13 9.72 -26.78
C ASP A 201 -14.54 9.66 -28.22
N GLU A 202 -14.81 8.59 -28.98
CA GLU A 202 -14.45 8.45 -30.41
C GLU A 202 -15.62 7.87 -31.21
N LYS A 203 -16.00 8.53 -32.31
CA LYS A 203 -17.06 8.08 -33.23
C LYS A 203 -16.74 8.45 -34.69
N TYR A 204 -17.64 8.05 -35.59
CA TYR A 204 -17.63 8.41 -37.00
C TYR A 204 -18.93 9.14 -37.35
N THR A 205 -18.92 10.01 -38.36
CA THR A 205 -20.13 10.68 -38.85
C THR A 205 -21.12 9.73 -39.52
N ASP A 206 -22.42 10.00 -39.33
CA ASP A 206 -23.52 9.22 -39.92
C ASP A 206 -23.68 9.46 -41.44
N THR A 207 -24.70 8.84 -42.05
CA THR A 207 -25.04 9.00 -43.47
C THR A 207 -25.46 10.42 -43.87
N ASN A 208 -25.77 11.28 -42.89
CA ASN A 208 -26.07 12.70 -43.05
C ASN A 208 -24.88 13.60 -42.70
N GLY A 209 -23.70 13.03 -42.42
CA GLY A 209 -22.49 13.74 -41.99
C GLY A 209 -22.55 14.23 -40.54
N GLN A 210 -23.59 13.88 -39.77
CA GLN A 210 -23.78 14.33 -38.39
C GLN A 210 -22.95 13.52 -37.41
N PHE A 211 -22.55 14.15 -36.31
CA PHE A 211 -21.92 13.49 -35.17
C PHE A 211 -22.43 14.04 -33.83
N PHE A 212 -22.33 13.20 -32.80
CA PHE A 212 -22.52 13.56 -31.40
C PHE A 212 -21.48 12.80 -30.58
N LEU A 213 -20.70 13.52 -29.76
CA LEU A 213 -19.71 12.98 -28.83
C LEU A 213 -20.07 13.45 -27.42
N SER A 214 -19.90 12.56 -26.43
CA SER A 214 -20.21 12.79 -25.02
C SER A 214 -19.31 11.96 -24.15
N GLY A 215 -18.48 12.61 -23.33
CA GLY A 215 -17.58 11.93 -22.41
C GLY A 215 -17.37 12.68 -21.10
N TRP A 216 -16.59 12.07 -20.22
CA TRP A 216 -16.23 12.61 -18.90
C TRP A 216 -14.87 12.07 -18.45
N THR A 217 -14.15 12.84 -17.65
CA THR A 217 -12.99 12.37 -16.87
C THR A 217 -13.05 12.90 -15.44
N LYS A 218 -12.08 12.55 -14.60
CA LYS A 218 -11.97 13.04 -13.21
C LYS A 218 -10.68 13.86 -13.05
N GLU A 219 -10.84 15.18 -13.01
CA GLU A 219 -9.75 16.15 -13.06
C GLU A 219 -9.84 17.11 -11.85
N TYR A 220 -8.76 17.78 -11.47
CA TYR A 220 -8.73 18.69 -10.30
C TYR A 220 -9.18 20.12 -10.65
N THR A 221 -8.81 20.54 -11.85
CA THR A 221 -9.00 21.85 -12.46
C THR A 221 -10.35 21.88 -13.19
N THR A 222 -10.51 22.74 -14.18
CA THR A 222 -11.61 22.61 -15.16
C THR A 222 -11.01 21.94 -16.39
N ILE A 223 -11.66 20.89 -16.87
CA ILE A 223 -11.32 20.22 -18.13
C ILE A 223 -11.30 21.20 -19.30
N ASP A 224 -10.40 20.99 -20.28
CA ASP A 224 -10.09 21.90 -21.42
C ASP A 224 -10.48 21.18 -22.75
N PRO A 225 -11.78 20.94 -23.07
CA PRO A 225 -12.17 19.87 -23.99
C PRO A 225 -11.97 20.23 -25.47
N LYS A 226 -11.50 19.28 -26.27
CA LYS A 226 -11.09 19.46 -27.67
C LYS A 226 -11.76 18.46 -28.60
N LEU A 227 -12.53 18.98 -29.56
CA LEU A 227 -13.00 18.22 -30.71
C LEU A 227 -11.88 18.10 -31.75
N SER A 228 -11.42 16.89 -32.07
CA SER A 228 -10.53 16.62 -33.21
C SER A 228 -11.30 15.96 -34.34
N ILE A 229 -11.11 16.47 -35.56
CA ILE A 229 -11.77 15.99 -36.80
C ILE A 229 -10.68 15.47 -37.75
N TYR A 230 -10.87 14.28 -38.30
CA TYR A 230 -9.89 13.58 -39.14
C TYR A 230 -10.52 13.18 -40.48
N HIS A 231 -10.06 13.76 -41.59
CA HIS A 231 -10.71 13.64 -42.89
C HIS A 231 -9.77 13.62 -44.09
N ASP A 232 -10.26 13.06 -45.19
CA ASP A 232 -9.57 13.00 -46.49
C ASP A 232 -10.36 13.75 -47.60
N CYS A 233 -11.31 14.60 -47.20
CA CYS A 233 -12.06 15.47 -48.12
C CYS A 233 -11.10 16.28 -49.01
N ASN A 234 -11.27 16.11 -50.33
CA ASN A 234 -10.47 16.70 -51.40
C ASN A 234 -8.94 16.47 -51.29
N ASP A 235 -8.51 15.46 -50.54
CA ASP A 235 -7.08 15.23 -50.31
C ASP A 235 -6.41 14.32 -51.34
N GLY A 236 -7.19 13.49 -52.06
CA GLY A 236 -6.69 12.58 -53.09
C GLY A 236 -6.02 11.33 -52.51
N ILE A 237 -5.06 10.75 -53.23
CA ILE A 237 -4.29 9.58 -52.74
C ILE A 237 -3.03 10.10 -52.04
N LYS A 238 -3.14 10.39 -50.75
CA LYS A 238 -2.03 10.77 -49.86
C LYS A 238 -2.05 9.89 -48.61
N PRO A 239 -0.89 9.62 -47.99
CA PRO A 239 -0.86 8.95 -46.69
C PRO A 239 -1.35 9.90 -45.58
N CYS A 240 -2.01 9.31 -44.57
CA CYS A 240 -2.42 9.95 -43.31
C CYS A 240 -3.49 11.05 -43.47
N SER A 241 -4.60 10.94 -42.73
CA SER A 241 -5.72 11.86 -42.84
C SER A 241 -5.38 13.27 -42.36
N ARG A 242 -6.02 14.28 -42.95
CA ARG A 242 -5.95 15.68 -42.51
C ARG A 242 -6.61 15.80 -41.12
N LYS A 243 -5.98 16.53 -40.20
CA LYS A 243 -6.44 16.72 -38.82
C LYS A 243 -6.42 18.19 -38.43
N PHE A 244 -7.56 18.71 -38.03
CA PHE A 244 -7.67 19.98 -37.30
C PHE A 244 -8.47 19.77 -36.00
N SER A 245 -8.57 20.80 -35.16
CA SER A 245 -9.31 20.70 -33.90
C SER A 245 -9.96 22.01 -33.47
N ILE A 246 -11.01 21.91 -32.66
CA ILE A 246 -11.79 23.02 -32.11
C ILE A 246 -11.83 22.85 -30.59
N LEU A 247 -11.41 23.86 -29.83
CA LEU A 247 -11.59 23.90 -28.39
C LEU A 247 -13.04 24.25 -28.05
N ILE A 248 -13.63 23.50 -27.13
CA ILE A 248 -15.00 23.66 -26.65
C ILE A 248 -14.95 24.59 -25.43
N PRO A 249 -15.62 25.75 -25.42
CA PRO A 249 -15.49 26.70 -24.32
C PRO A 249 -15.96 26.14 -22.97
N ASP A 250 -15.25 26.45 -21.89
CA ASP A 250 -15.47 26.01 -20.50
C ASP A 250 -16.93 26.14 -20.06
N SER A 251 -17.62 27.16 -20.58
CA SER A 251 -19.05 27.39 -20.37
C SER A 251 -19.97 26.23 -20.74
N TYR A 252 -19.51 25.24 -21.52
CA TYR A 252 -20.21 24.00 -21.86
C TYR A 252 -19.83 22.80 -20.96
N VAL A 253 -18.73 22.90 -20.20
CA VAL A 253 -18.33 21.90 -19.20
C VAL A 253 -19.39 21.78 -18.11
N SER A 254 -19.60 20.55 -17.65
CA SER A 254 -20.65 20.18 -16.72
C SER A 254 -20.08 19.39 -15.54
N HIS A 255 -20.49 19.73 -14.32
CA HIS A 255 -20.14 18.95 -13.13
C HIS A 255 -20.94 17.62 -13.09
N GLY A 256 -20.22 16.51 -12.89
CA GLY A 256 -20.71 15.14 -12.95
C GLY A 256 -20.42 14.46 -14.30
N ARG A 257 -20.61 13.14 -14.36
CA ARG A 257 -20.31 12.28 -15.54
C ARG A 257 -21.24 12.44 -16.75
N VAL A 258 -22.24 13.33 -16.65
CA VAL A 258 -23.27 13.51 -17.70
C VAL A 258 -23.39 15.00 -17.99
N SER A 259 -23.14 15.35 -19.25
CA SER A 259 -23.15 16.74 -19.71
C SER A 259 -24.55 17.35 -19.63
N LYS A 260 -24.66 18.53 -19.02
CA LYS A 260 -25.93 19.29 -18.89
C LYS A 260 -26.12 20.28 -20.04
N LYS A 261 -25.11 20.40 -20.91
CA LYS A 261 -25.04 21.26 -22.10
C LYS A 261 -24.33 20.48 -23.21
N THR A 262 -24.63 20.82 -24.46
CA THR A 262 -23.95 20.29 -25.64
C THR A 262 -23.48 21.48 -26.47
N TYR A 263 -22.19 21.52 -26.80
CA TYR A 263 -21.65 22.50 -27.74
C TYR A 263 -22.11 22.16 -29.16
N ASP A 264 -22.59 23.15 -29.90
CA ASP A 264 -23.02 22.99 -31.28
C ASP A 264 -21.95 23.58 -32.21
N ALA A 265 -21.16 22.70 -32.83
CA ALA A 265 -20.14 23.09 -33.80
C ALA A 265 -20.74 23.49 -35.18
N GLY A 266 -22.06 23.35 -35.35
CA GLY A 266 -22.77 23.68 -36.57
C GLY A 266 -22.39 22.77 -37.76
N THR A 267 -22.50 23.31 -38.97
CA THR A 267 -22.15 22.61 -40.20
C THR A 267 -20.79 23.09 -40.73
N ILE A 268 -19.80 22.20 -40.80
CA ILE A 268 -18.41 22.50 -41.17
C ILE A 268 -18.11 21.96 -42.58
N GLN A 269 -17.53 22.79 -43.45
CA GLN A 269 -17.16 22.42 -44.82
C GLN A 269 -15.68 22.02 -44.91
N LEU A 270 -15.42 20.72 -45.02
CA LEU A 270 -14.10 20.08 -45.00
C LEU A 270 -13.27 20.29 -46.27
N ALA A 271 -13.85 20.83 -47.34
CA ALA A 271 -13.14 21.12 -48.59
C ALA A 271 -12.15 22.29 -48.47
N GLY A 272 -12.34 23.20 -47.52
CA GLY A 272 -11.39 24.29 -47.22
C GLY A 272 -10.19 23.82 -46.39
N SER A 273 -9.22 24.71 -46.20
CA SER A 273 -8.11 24.53 -45.24
C SER A 273 -8.42 25.18 -43.90
N PHE A 274 -7.98 24.57 -42.80
CA PHE A 274 -8.23 25.06 -41.44
C PHE A 274 -6.95 25.59 -40.76
N PRO A 275 -7.04 26.63 -39.90
CA PRO A 275 -5.90 27.06 -39.08
C PRO A 275 -5.42 25.94 -38.15
N GLY A 276 -4.10 25.74 -38.07
CA GLY A 276 -3.51 24.67 -37.25
C GLY A 276 -3.72 23.25 -37.80
N GLU A 277 -4.17 23.11 -39.05
CA GLU A 277 -4.36 21.81 -39.69
C GLU A 277 -3.03 21.07 -39.94
N SER A 278 -3.08 19.75 -39.75
CA SER A 278 -1.92 18.83 -39.74
C SER A 278 -2.29 17.50 -40.43
N ARG A 279 -1.40 16.50 -40.38
CA ARG A 279 -1.70 15.11 -40.75
C ARG A 279 -1.48 14.18 -39.57
N ASP A 280 -2.31 13.15 -39.45
CA ASP A 280 -2.17 12.13 -38.41
C ASP A 280 -2.17 10.72 -39.01
N CYS A 281 -1.12 9.96 -38.69
CA CYS A 281 -0.80 8.67 -39.26
C CYS A 281 -1.06 7.49 -38.32
N LEU A 282 -1.42 7.74 -37.06
CA LEU A 282 -1.36 6.76 -35.95
C LEU A 282 -2.70 6.70 -35.17
N ASN A 283 -3.83 6.78 -35.90
CA ASN A 283 -5.09 7.37 -35.44
C ASN A 283 -6.25 6.41 -35.14
#